data_AF-L7ULF3-F1
#
_entry.id   AF-L7ULF3-F1
#
_cell.length_a   1.000
_cell.length_b   1.000
_cell.length_c   1.000
_cell.angle_alpha   90.00
_cell.angle_beta   90.00
_cell.angle_gamma   90.00
#
_symmetry.space_group_name_H-M   'P 1'
#
loop_
_entity.id
_entity.type
_entity.pdbx_description
1 polymer ?
#
loop_
_entity_poly.entity_id
_entity_poly.type
_entity_poly.pdbx_seq_one_letter_code
_entity_poly.pdbx_strand_id
1 'polypeptide(L)'
;MTLHVGAARSTELRDKHPHTRGFRRGDDGLCKHVPASHSMGLSRRMLQGLGRDMGRLYLLDEDRAAAAKLGGAVNATHRWHLPGLSRCPTCSVTWAGAGHYYPGADLSQLPAMGEFVQARPEPFPEFRRLRELVRRFVPAGASLPPGTGLGPLEGTCRGELADIVWLDDVMLVHRGVHEELKASGLRGVEGYPTALRFRQKSPPELLELQLAPRGRLHSDCMPPDQPPSCLACGRFALRWPEQPILDGDTLPANVDLFRIGNFATRVVATERFVDAVCHLSLDGLTWREIPVRTSRAPGDEQRPSAARLRPGE
;
A
#
# COMPACT_ATOMS: atom_id res chain seq x y z
N MET A 1 -3.95 55.60 2.47
CA MET A 1 -5.04 54.60 2.48
C MET A 1 -4.43 53.27 2.08
N THR A 2 -4.06 52.48 3.09
CA THR A 2 -3.28 51.24 2.94
C THR A 2 -4.24 50.09 3.19
N LEU A 3 -4.54 49.29 2.17
CA LEU A 3 -5.39 48.10 2.31
C LEU A 3 -4.49 46.88 2.48
N HIS A 4 -4.47 46.35 3.70
CA HIS A 4 -3.96 45.02 4.03
C HIS A 4 -4.89 43.95 3.48
N VAL A 5 -4.37 43.03 2.67
CA VAL A 5 -5.04 41.78 2.32
C VAL A 5 -4.40 40.68 3.15
N GLY A 6 -5.17 40.19 4.14
CA GLY A 6 -4.76 39.16 5.08
C GLY A 6 -4.72 37.77 4.45
N ALA A 7 -3.71 37.01 4.85
CA ALA A 7 -3.57 35.59 4.55
C ALA A 7 -4.72 34.78 5.16
N ALA A 8 -5.51 34.12 4.32
CA ALA A 8 -6.52 33.17 4.75
C ALA A 8 -5.84 31.89 5.26
N ARG A 9 -5.95 31.66 6.57
CA ARG A 9 -5.65 30.37 7.22
C ARG A 9 -6.68 29.35 6.73
N SER A 10 -6.21 28.31 6.05
CA SER A 10 -7.03 27.14 5.72
C SER A 10 -7.27 26.35 7.01
N THR A 11 -8.44 26.56 7.63
CA THR A 11 -8.95 25.67 8.67
C THR A 11 -9.53 24.44 7.98
N GLU A 12 -8.78 23.34 7.99
CA GLU A 12 -9.28 22.05 7.54
C GLU A 12 -10.38 21.56 8.49
N LEU A 13 -11.51 21.18 7.89
CA LEU A 13 -12.58 20.45 8.54
C LEU A 13 -12.02 19.13 9.05
N ARG A 14 -11.95 19.01 10.38
CA ARG A 14 -11.87 17.73 11.07
C ARG A 14 -13.16 16.96 10.80
N ASP A 15 -13.12 16.00 9.90
CA ASP A 15 -14.12 14.94 9.85
C ASP A 15 -14.05 14.13 11.14
N LYS A 16 -15.10 14.28 11.95
CA LYS A 16 -15.30 13.53 13.20
C LYS A 16 -15.61 12.08 12.84
N HIS A 17 -14.65 11.18 13.03
CA HIS A 17 -14.95 9.75 13.10
C HIS A 17 -15.79 9.44 14.36
N PRO A 18 -16.87 8.65 14.24
CA PRO A 18 -17.66 8.27 15.41
C PRO A 18 -16.90 7.26 16.27
N HIS A 19 -17.03 7.47 17.58
CA HIS A 19 -16.51 6.65 18.66
C HIS A 19 -16.84 5.15 18.50
N THR A 20 -15.83 4.30 18.34
CA THR A 20 -15.91 2.89 18.70
C THR A 20 -15.59 2.74 20.18
N ARG A 21 -16.62 2.51 21.00
CA ARG A 21 -16.46 2.08 22.40
C ARG A 21 -16.08 0.59 22.43
N GLY A 22 -14.96 0.31 23.09
CA GLY A 22 -14.74 -0.87 23.93
C GLY A 22 -14.72 -2.23 23.26
N PHE A 23 -13.58 -2.61 22.66
CA PHE A 23 -13.21 -4.02 22.55
C PHE A 23 -12.10 -4.33 23.56
N ARG A 24 -12.31 -5.40 24.33
CA ARG A 24 -11.48 -5.81 25.45
C ARG A 24 -10.11 -6.30 24.96
N ARG A 25 -9.10 -6.08 25.82
CA ARG A 25 -7.72 -6.59 25.71
C ARG A 25 -7.66 -8.03 25.22
N GLY A 26 -6.88 -8.27 24.17
CA GLY A 26 -6.12 -9.50 23.96
C GLY A 26 -4.65 -9.08 23.78
N ASP A 27 -3.80 -9.45 24.74
CA ASP A 27 -2.35 -9.24 24.71
C ASP A 27 -1.70 -10.28 23.77
N ASP A 28 -1.69 -10.06 22.46
CA ASP A 28 -1.07 -11.00 21.50
C ASP A 28 -0.07 -10.31 20.52
N GLY A 29 0.42 -9.12 20.86
CA GLY A 29 1.27 -8.28 19.98
C GLY A 29 2.78 -8.50 20.03
N LEU A 30 3.28 -9.62 20.56
CA LEU A 30 4.70 -9.99 20.46
C LEU A 30 4.80 -11.36 19.82
N CYS A 31 5.79 -11.55 18.93
CA CYS A 31 6.20 -12.80 18.26
C CYS A 31 6.01 -14.07 19.11
N LYS A 32 4.77 -14.51 19.31
CA LYS A 32 4.38 -15.69 20.06
C LYS A 32 3.51 -16.52 19.13
N HIS A 33 4.14 -17.56 18.61
CA HIS A 33 3.59 -18.60 17.75
C HIS A 33 3.48 -18.28 16.25
N VAL A 34 4.63 -18.20 15.58
CA VAL A 34 4.77 -18.95 14.32
C VAL A 34 5.01 -20.42 14.72
N PRO A 35 4.13 -21.37 14.38
CA PRO A 35 4.40 -22.78 14.70
C PRO A 35 5.62 -23.26 13.91
N ALA A 36 6.65 -23.71 14.64
CA ALA A 36 7.85 -24.30 14.05
C ALA A 36 7.49 -25.54 13.22
N SER A 37 7.68 -25.45 11.90
CA SER A 37 7.61 -26.60 11.00
C SER A 37 8.82 -27.50 11.25
N HIS A 38 8.59 -28.58 12.01
CA HIS A 38 9.57 -29.63 12.23
C HIS A 38 9.96 -30.29 10.90
N SER A 39 11.26 -30.36 10.66
CA SER A 39 11.87 -31.21 9.65
C SER A 39 11.65 -32.69 10.00
N MET A 40 10.88 -33.41 9.19
CA MET A 40 11.04 -34.86 9.02
C MET A 40 10.85 -35.22 7.54
N GLY A 41 11.80 -36.00 7.04
CA GLY A 41 12.01 -36.23 5.62
C GLY A 41 10.98 -37.10 4.91
N LEU A 42 10.93 -36.87 3.60
CA LEU A 42 10.70 -37.84 2.53
C LEU A 42 9.43 -38.69 2.59
N SER A 43 8.38 -38.21 1.92
CA SER A 43 7.77 -38.92 0.78
C SER A 43 6.85 -37.98 0.00
N ARG A 44 7.42 -37.18 -0.91
CA ARG A 44 6.66 -36.32 -1.83
C ARG A 44 6.19 -37.19 -3.00
N ARG A 45 5.09 -37.93 -2.80
CA ARG A 45 4.37 -38.56 -3.91
C ARG A 45 3.80 -37.46 -4.81
N MET A 46 4.05 -37.65 -6.11
CA MET A 46 3.48 -36.96 -7.24
C MET A 46 2.01 -36.56 -7.04
N LEU A 47 1.73 -35.27 -7.07
CA LEU A 47 0.55 -34.68 -7.69
C LEU A 47 0.94 -33.27 -8.15
N GLN A 48 1.31 -33.15 -9.42
CA GLN A 48 1.28 -31.89 -10.14
C GLN A 48 -0.18 -31.55 -10.44
N GLY A 49 -0.63 -30.40 -9.94
CA GLY A 49 -1.86 -29.74 -10.32
C GLY A 49 -1.72 -28.27 -9.95
N LEU A 50 -1.79 -27.39 -10.94
CA LEU A 50 -1.44 -25.97 -10.88
C LEU A 50 -2.29 -25.21 -9.83
N GLY A 51 -1.79 -25.12 -8.60
CA GLY A 51 -2.17 -24.12 -7.62
C GLY A 51 -0.89 -23.42 -7.19
N ARG A 52 -0.78 -22.11 -7.43
CA ARG A 52 0.31 -21.31 -6.88
C ARG A 52 0.20 -21.41 -5.36
N ASP A 53 1.11 -22.16 -4.74
CA ASP A 53 1.26 -22.22 -3.29
C ASP A 53 1.82 -20.87 -2.83
N MET A 54 0.96 -19.86 -2.80
CA MET A 54 1.23 -18.63 -2.10
C MET A 54 0.98 -18.93 -0.63
N GLY A 55 2.05 -18.92 0.17
CA GLY A 55 1.95 -19.01 1.63
C GLY A 55 1.03 -17.95 2.22
N ARG A 56 0.90 -17.93 3.54
CA ARG A 56 -0.03 -16.99 4.20
C ARG A 56 0.30 -15.54 3.83
N LEU A 57 -0.75 -14.73 3.73
CA LEU A 57 -0.63 -13.29 3.53
C LEU A 57 -1.08 -12.57 4.79
N TYR A 58 -0.42 -11.44 5.04
CA TYR A 58 -0.61 -10.66 6.25
C TYR A 58 -0.89 -9.21 5.90
N LEU A 59 -1.95 -8.65 6.47
CA LEU A 59 -2.17 -7.21 6.48
C LEU A 59 -1.27 -6.60 7.55
N LEU A 60 -0.44 -5.64 7.15
CA LEU A 60 0.43 -4.91 8.06
C LEU A 60 -0.25 -3.65 8.59
N ASP A 61 0.10 -3.28 9.81
CA ASP A 61 -0.23 -1.99 10.43
C ASP A 61 0.95 -1.50 11.28
N GLU A 62 0.93 -0.23 11.66
CA GLU A 62 1.92 0.37 12.54
C GLU A 62 1.77 -0.19 13.97
N ASP A 63 2.89 -0.58 14.61
CA ASP A 63 2.89 -0.74 16.06
C ASP A 63 2.97 0.63 16.74
N ARG A 64 1.82 1.31 16.83
CA ARG A 64 1.70 2.63 17.45
C ARG A 64 2.13 2.65 18.91
N ALA A 65 1.95 1.54 19.63
CA ALA A 65 2.29 1.45 21.03
C ALA A 65 3.81 1.33 21.22
N ALA A 66 4.50 0.57 20.37
CA ALA A 66 5.96 0.53 20.34
C ALA A 66 6.55 1.86 19.86
N ALA A 67 6.06 2.39 18.74
CA ALA A 67 6.54 3.66 18.16
C ALA A 67 6.42 4.83 19.15
N ALA A 68 5.30 4.92 19.89
CA ALA A 68 5.10 5.97 20.89
C ALA A 68 6.10 5.92 22.06
N LYS A 69 6.67 4.76 22.39
CA LYS A 69 7.67 4.62 23.47
C LYS A 69 9.03 5.17 23.09
N LEU A 70 9.40 5.10 21.81
CA LEU A 70 10.68 5.58 21.29
C LEU A 70 10.72 7.13 21.20
N GLY A 71 9.55 7.78 21.15
CA GLY A 71 9.44 9.24 21.15
C GLY A 71 9.94 9.92 19.87
N GLY A 72 10.19 9.13 18.82
CA GLY A 72 10.52 9.61 17.49
C GLY A 72 9.37 10.33 16.80
N ALA A 73 9.70 11.26 15.93
CA ALA A 73 8.72 11.94 15.09
C ALA A 73 9.34 12.31 13.73
N VAL A 74 8.62 11.96 12.68
CA VAL A 74 8.93 12.36 11.30
C VAL A 74 7.83 13.31 10.83
N ASN A 75 8.24 14.45 10.26
CA ASN A 75 7.35 15.35 9.53
C ASN A 75 7.96 15.60 8.16
N ALA A 76 7.36 15.00 7.14
CA ALA A 76 7.92 14.98 5.82
C ALA A 76 6.86 14.76 4.75
N THR A 77 7.22 15.12 3.51
CA THR A 77 6.39 14.94 2.32
C THR A 77 7.31 14.71 1.13
N HIS A 78 6.83 14.08 0.06
CA HIS A 78 7.64 13.90 -1.14
C HIS A 78 8.00 15.26 -1.75
N ARG A 79 9.18 15.38 -2.34
CA ARG A 79 9.62 16.64 -2.97
C ARG A 79 8.64 17.12 -4.06
N TRP A 80 8.05 16.18 -4.78
CA TRP A 80 7.13 16.45 -5.88
C TRP A 80 5.86 15.62 -5.76
N HIS A 81 4.77 16.14 -6.33
CA HIS A 81 3.48 15.48 -6.36
C HIS A 81 2.75 15.76 -7.66
N LEU A 82 1.99 14.78 -8.14
CA LEU A 82 0.92 15.06 -9.09
C LEU A 82 -0.17 15.89 -8.41
N PRO A 83 -0.69 16.94 -9.07
CA PRO A 83 -1.80 17.70 -8.50
C PRO A 83 -3.03 16.82 -8.28
N GLY A 84 -3.89 17.28 -7.38
CA GLY A 84 -5.25 16.75 -7.29
C GLY A 84 -6.01 17.01 -8.59
N LEU A 85 -7.10 16.28 -8.81
CA LEU A 85 -7.99 16.52 -9.94
C LEU A 85 -9.16 17.37 -9.45
N SER A 86 -9.39 18.51 -10.09
CA SER A 86 -10.64 19.28 -9.94
C SER A 86 -11.71 18.72 -10.87
N ARG A 87 -12.90 18.45 -10.31
CA ARG A 87 -14.13 18.04 -11.00
C ARG A 87 -13.89 17.23 -12.27
N CYS A 88 -13.65 15.93 -12.11
CA CYS A 88 -13.52 15.02 -13.25
C CYS A 88 -14.71 15.19 -14.22
N PRO A 89 -14.50 15.31 -15.55
CA PRO A 89 -15.59 15.53 -16.50
C PRO A 89 -16.60 14.38 -16.57
N THR A 90 -16.21 13.17 -16.16
CA THR A 90 -17.08 11.99 -16.14
C THR A 90 -17.81 11.78 -14.83
N CYS A 91 -17.13 11.82 -13.68
CA CYS A 91 -17.76 11.57 -12.37
C CYS A 91 -18.00 12.82 -11.52
N SER A 92 -17.62 14.00 -12.00
CA SER A 92 -17.77 15.31 -11.32
C SER A 92 -17.05 15.46 -9.98
N VAL A 93 -16.24 14.48 -9.57
CA VAL A 93 -15.54 14.48 -8.28
C VAL A 93 -14.21 15.24 -8.38
N THR A 94 -13.95 16.10 -7.40
CA THR A 94 -12.62 16.63 -7.08
C THR A 94 -11.94 15.69 -6.09
N TRP A 95 -10.73 15.20 -6.38
CA TRP A 95 -10.03 14.27 -5.48
C TRP A 95 -8.52 14.20 -5.69
N ALA A 96 -7.84 13.70 -4.67
CA ALA A 96 -6.47 13.20 -4.69
C ALA A 96 -6.44 11.86 -3.93
N GLY A 97 -5.50 10.99 -4.29
CA GLY A 97 -5.27 9.70 -3.64
C GLY A 97 -4.01 9.73 -2.79
N ALA A 98 -3.93 8.78 -1.85
CA ALA A 98 -2.73 8.48 -1.07
C ALA A 98 -2.23 7.05 -1.37
N GLY A 99 -1.08 6.67 -0.83
CA GLY A 99 -0.50 5.34 -1.01
C GLY A 99 0.12 5.09 -2.40
N HIS A 100 0.31 6.12 -3.22
CA HIS A 100 1.01 5.99 -4.50
C HIS A 100 2.26 6.85 -4.46
N TYR A 101 3.40 6.21 -4.18
CA TYR A 101 4.68 6.89 -3.97
C TYR A 101 5.77 6.23 -4.81
N TYR A 102 6.54 7.06 -5.49
CA TYR A 102 7.70 6.64 -6.29
C TYR A 102 8.93 7.41 -5.82
N PRO A 103 9.54 7.02 -4.69
CA PRO A 103 10.65 7.77 -4.11
C PRO A 103 11.90 7.79 -5.00
N GLY A 104 12.02 6.85 -5.93
CA GLY A 104 13.08 6.82 -6.94
C GLY A 104 12.88 7.77 -8.13
N ALA A 105 11.72 8.43 -8.26
CA ALA A 105 11.44 9.30 -9.40
C ALA A 105 12.16 10.64 -9.27
N ASP A 106 13.24 10.84 -10.02
CA ASP A 106 13.96 12.12 -10.06
C ASP A 106 13.44 13.06 -11.15
N LEU A 107 12.74 14.12 -10.75
CA LEU A 107 12.24 15.15 -11.67
C LEU A 107 13.20 16.34 -11.84
N SER A 108 14.41 16.31 -11.27
CA SER A 108 15.35 17.45 -11.29
C SER A 108 15.68 17.96 -12.69
N GLN A 109 15.64 17.07 -13.69
CA GLN A 109 15.93 17.37 -15.10
C GLN A 109 14.68 17.73 -15.92
N LEU A 110 13.50 17.82 -15.30
CA LEU A 110 12.27 18.22 -15.98
C LEU A 110 12.15 19.75 -15.99
N PRO A 111 12.13 20.44 -17.15
CA PRO A 111 12.01 21.90 -17.18
C PRO A 111 10.76 22.43 -16.45
N ALA A 112 9.68 21.64 -16.46
CA ALA A 112 8.41 21.93 -15.79
C ALA A 112 8.36 21.42 -14.32
N MET A 113 9.49 21.10 -13.69
CA MET A 113 9.53 20.52 -12.33
C MET A 113 8.80 21.38 -11.28
N GLY A 114 8.82 22.72 -11.43
CA GLY A 114 8.11 23.63 -10.51
C GLY A 114 6.60 23.38 -10.45
N GLU A 115 6.01 22.79 -11.49
CA GLU A 115 4.59 22.44 -11.53
C GLU A 115 4.20 21.30 -10.58
N PHE A 116 5.16 20.59 -9.98
CA PHE A 116 4.92 19.44 -9.11
C PHE A 116 5.22 19.73 -7.62
N VAL A 117 5.65 20.95 -7.27
CA VAL A 117 6.04 21.27 -5.88
C VAL A 117 4.82 21.61 -5.02
N GLN A 118 3.91 22.44 -5.54
CA GLN A 118 2.76 22.92 -4.79
C GLN A 118 1.53 22.02 -4.99
N ALA A 119 1.01 21.48 -3.89
CA ALA A 119 -0.26 20.78 -3.87
C ALA A 119 -1.41 21.72 -4.27
N ARG A 120 -2.15 21.32 -5.31
CA ARG A 120 -3.31 22.05 -5.84
C ARG A 120 -4.18 21.12 -6.68
N PRO A 121 -5.49 21.40 -6.83
CA PRO A 121 -6.33 20.69 -7.78
C PRO A 121 -6.25 21.35 -9.17
N GLU A 122 -6.11 20.54 -10.23
CA GLU A 122 -6.04 21.00 -11.63
C GLU A 122 -7.23 20.49 -12.45
N PRO A 123 -7.68 21.18 -13.50
CA PRO A 123 -8.66 20.66 -14.45
C PRO A 123 -8.16 19.39 -15.16
N PHE A 124 -9.06 18.51 -15.57
CA PHE A 124 -8.69 17.21 -16.17
C PHE A 124 -7.69 17.27 -17.33
N PRO A 125 -7.80 18.19 -18.32
CA PRO A 125 -6.81 18.28 -19.40
C PRO A 125 -5.40 18.58 -18.89
N GLU A 126 -5.30 19.45 -17.89
CA GLU A 126 -4.04 19.89 -17.32
C GLU A 126 -3.43 18.81 -16.42
N PHE A 127 -4.23 18.18 -15.56
CA PHE A 127 -3.82 17.00 -14.81
C PHE A 127 -3.25 15.90 -15.74
N ARG A 128 -3.93 15.63 -16.87
CA ARG A 128 -3.46 14.63 -17.83
C ARG A 128 -2.12 15.02 -18.44
N ARG A 129 -1.94 16.28 -18.86
CA ARG A 129 -0.65 16.79 -19.38
C ARG A 129 0.48 16.56 -18.38
N LEU A 130 0.28 16.98 -17.13
CA LEU A 130 1.27 16.84 -16.06
C LEU A 130 1.59 15.38 -15.74
N ARG A 131 0.56 14.51 -15.71
CA ARG A 131 0.75 13.07 -15.52
C ARG A 131 1.61 12.44 -16.61
N GLU A 132 1.42 12.82 -17.86
CA GLU A 132 2.22 12.26 -18.96
C GLU A 132 3.69 12.74 -18.93
N LEU A 133 3.96 13.96 -18.44
CA LEU A 133 5.34 14.45 -18.27
C LEU A 133 6.18 13.60 -17.30
N VAL A 134 5.54 13.03 -16.26
CA VAL A 134 6.24 12.25 -15.23
C VAL A 134 6.36 10.77 -15.56
N ARG A 135 5.62 10.26 -16.57
CA ARG A 135 5.58 8.82 -16.93
C ARG A 135 6.96 8.20 -17.15
N ARG A 136 7.90 8.96 -17.72
CA ARG A 136 9.26 8.49 -18.02
C ARG A 136 10.16 8.31 -16.79
N PHE A 137 9.76 8.86 -15.64
CA PHE A 137 10.54 8.85 -14.40
C PHE A 137 10.04 7.80 -13.39
N VAL A 138 9.00 7.06 -13.73
CA VAL A 138 8.41 6.00 -12.89
C VAL A 138 8.45 4.66 -13.63
N PRO A 139 8.32 3.51 -12.93
CA PRO A 139 8.26 2.21 -13.58
C PRO A 139 7.16 2.13 -14.66
N ALA A 140 7.44 1.42 -15.75
CA ALA A 140 6.46 1.21 -16.81
C ALA A 140 5.18 0.55 -16.25
N GLY A 141 4.02 1.08 -16.65
CA GLY A 141 2.73 0.61 -16.15
C GLY A 141 2.37 1.06 -14.73
N ALA A 142 3.19 1.92 -14.09
CA ALA A 142 2.88 2.53 -12.80
C ALA A 142 1.49 3.21 -12.79
N SER A 143 0.77 3.02 -11.69
CA SER A 143 -0.47 3.77 -11.41
C SER A 143 -0.10 5.18 -10.94
N LEU A 144 -0.66 6.19 -11.60
CA LEU A 144 -0.40 7.61 -11.35
C LEU A 144 -1.72 8.36 -11.12
N PRO A 145 -2.46 8.07 -10.03
CA PRO A 145 -3.65 8.84 -9.68
C PRO A 145 -3.28 10.29 -9.29
N PRO A 146 -4.26 11.21 -9.28
CA PRO A 146 -4.07 12.52 -8.67
C PRO A 146 -3.52 12.40 -7.25
N GLY A 147 -2.59 13.27 -6.86
CA GLY A 147 -1.93 13.23 -5.54
C GLY A 147 -0.72 12.28 -5.40
N THR A 148 -0.33 11.53 -6.45
CA THR A 148 0.85 10.66 -6.40
C THR A 148 2.10 11.43 -5.95
N GLY A 149 2.82 10.93 -4.94
CA GLY A 149 4.10 11.48 -4.50
C GLY A 149 5.29 10.93 -5.29
N LEU A 150 6.28 11.78 -5.54
CA LEU A 150 7.40 11.54 -6.43
C LEU A 150 8.70 12.08 -5.83
N GLY A 151 9.79 11.32 -6.00
CA GLY A 151 11.13 11.70 -5.54
C GLY A 151 11.33 11.55 -4.04
N PRO A 152 12.47 12.00 -3.50
CA PRO A 152 12.81 11.73 -2.10
C PRO A 152 11.82 12.36 -1.13
N LEU A 153 11.57 11.67 -0.01
CA LEU A 153 10.85 12.22 1.13
C LEU A 153 11.69 13.31 1.81
N GLU A 154 11.16 14.53 1.90
CA GLU A 154 11.86 15.68 2.47
C GLU A 154 11.18 16.17 3.73
N GLY A 155 11.98 16.56 4.73
CA GLY A 155 11.41 17.08 5.96
C GLY A 155 12.37 17.05 7.14
N THR A 156 11.79 16.88 8.32
CA THR A 156 12.53 16.82 9.58
C THR A 156 12.22 15.55 10.34
N CYS A 157 13.25 15.01 10.98
CA CYS A 157 13.16 13.86 11.86
C CYS A 157 13.82 14.18 13.21
N ARG A 158 13.27 13.64 14.30
CA ARG A 158 13.81 13.77 15.65
C ARG A 158 13.49 12.54 16.48
N GLY A 159 14.24 12.35 17.58
CA GLY A 159 14.03 11.26 18.51
C GLY A 159 14.51 9.92 17.97
N GLU A 160 14.22 8.87 18.73
CA GLU A 160 14.53 7.49 18.36
C GLU A 160 13.36 6.90 17.57
N LEU A 161 13.68 6.13 16.53
CA LEU A 161 12.69 5.54 15.62
C LEU A 161 12.78 4.02 15.70
N ALA A 162 11.65 3.37 15.39
CA ALA A 162 11.61 1.93 15.20
C ALA A 162 12.44 1.53 13.97
N ASP A 163 12.85 0.26 13.90
CA ASP A 163 13.58 -0.33 12.78
C ASP A 163 12.84 -0.12 11.46
N ILE A 164 11.51 -0.28 11.51
CA ILE A 164 10.58 0.04 10.42
C ILE A 164 9.59 1.10 10.91
N VAL A 165 9.61 2.27 10.27
CA VAL A 165 8.75 3.41 10.64
C VAL A 165 7.58 3.52 9.67
N TRP A 166 6.37 3.64 10.21
CA TRP A 166 5.17 3.91 9.43
C TRP A 166 4.76 5.38 9.59
N LEU A 167 4.86 6.16 8.52
CA LEU A 167 4.45 7.56 8.46
C LEU A 167 3.22 7.69 7.56
N ASP A 168 2.03 7.68 8.16
CA ASP A 168 0.74 7.68 7.45
C ASP A 168 0.62 6.54 6.43
N ASP A 169 0.99 6.79 5.17
CA ASP A 169 1.02 5.82 4.09
C ASP A 169 2.45 5.61 3.55
N VAL A 170 3.50 5.97 4.28
CA VAL A 170 4.90 5.82 3.87
C VAL A 170 5.61 4.87 4.83
N MET A 171 6.39 3.93 4.30
CA MET A 171 7.22 3.03 5.11
C MET A 171 8.68 3.43 4.96
N LEU A 172 9.32 3.76 6.09
CA LEU A 172 10.74 4.01 6.17
C LEU A 172 11.43 2.86 6.88
N VAL A 173 12.69 2.65 6.57
CA VAL A 173 13.53 1.64 7.20
C VAL A 173 14.94 2.18 7.38
N HIS A 174 15.61 1.79 8.46
CA HIS A 174 17.03 2.07 8.63
C HIS A 174 17.84 1.37 7.53
N ARG A 175 18.90 2.01 7.01
CA ARG A 175 19.75 1.42 5.96
C ARG A 175 20.24 0.01 6.31
N GLY A 176 20.75 -0.20 7.53
CA GLY A 176 21.24 -1.51 7.97
C GLY A 176 20.13 -2.58 7.95
N VAL A 177 18.94 -2.22 8.44
CA VAL A 177 17.76 -3.10 8.42
C VAL A 177 17.33 -3.43 6.98
N HIS A 178 17.37 -2.47 6.06
CA HIS A 178 17.09 -2.72 4.64
C HIS A 178 18.06 -3.72 4.03
N GLU A 179 19.34 -3.62 4.36
CA GLU A 179 20.39 -4.52 3.89
C GLU A 179 20.18 -5.95 4.42
N GLU A 180 19.79 -6.11 5.69
CA GLU A 180 19.45 -7.41 6.29
C GLU A 180 18.17 -8.02 5.70
N LEU A 181 17.13 -7.21 5.47
CA LEU A 181 15.90 -7.65 4.79
C LEU A 181 16.20 -8.14 3.37
N LYS A 182 17.08 -7.45 2.64
CA LYS A 182 17.53 -7.89 1.31
C LYS A 182 18.38 -9.17 1.38
N ALA A 183 19.28 -9.28 2.36
CA ALA A 183 20.10 -10.47 2.57
C ALA A 183 19.24 -11.71 2.89
N SER A 184 18.06 -11.52 3.47
CA SER A 184 17.06 -12.58 3.72
C SER A 184 16.37 -13.09 2.44
N GLY A 185 16.74 -12.58 1.26
CA GLY A 185 16.23 -13.04 -0.03
C GLY A 185 14.81 -12.57 -0.34
N LEU A 186 14.34 -11.50 0.33
CA LEU A 186 13.04 -10.89 0.06
C LEU A 186 13.03 -10.22 -1.31
N ARG A 187 11.91 -10.37 -2.02
CA ARG A 187 11.72 -9.89 -3.39
C ARG A 187 10.96 -8.56 -3.38
N GLY A 188 11.41 -7.63 -4.22
CA GLY A 188 10.71 -6.36 -4.42
C GLY A 188 10.81 -5.37 -3.25
N VAL A 189 11.75 -5.56 -2.32
CA VAL A 189 12.00 -4.63 -1.21
C VAL A 189 13.03 -3.58 -1.65
N GLU A 190 12.58 -2.63 -2.48
CA GLU A 190 13.41 -1.51 -2.93
C GLU A 190 13.36 -0.36 -1.92
N GLY A 191 14.53 0.12 -1.50
CA GLY A 191 14.69 1.25 -0.60
C GLY A 191 15.38 2.41 -1.32
N TYR A 192 14.85 3.62 -1.15
CA TYR A 192 15.35 4.83 -1.78
C TYR A 192 15.76 5.86 -0.72
N PRO A 193 16.90 6.56 -0.89
CA PRO A 193 17.34 7.55 0.08
C PRO A 193 16.31 8.66 0.31
N THR A 194 16.11 9.02 1.58
CA THR A 194 15.32 10.19 1.94
C THR A 194 16.20 11.45 2.02
N ALA A 195 15.59 12.63 2.03
CA ALA A 195 16.24 13.91 2.32
C ALA A 195 15.76 14.50 3.66
N LEU A 196 15.60 13.62 4.66
CA LEU A 196 15.21 13.99 6.01
C LEU A 196 16.36 14.66 6.76
N ARG A 197 16.08 15.79 7.40
CA ARG A 197 17.03 16.49 8.27
C ARG A 197 16.82 16.10 9.71
N PHE A 198 17.87 15.62 10.37
CA PHE A 198 17.85 15.33 11.79
C PHE A 198 18.51 16.44 12.58
N ARG A 199 18.11 16.59 13.85
CA ARG A 199 18.74 17.51 14.79
C ARG A 199 19.86 16.88 15.63
N GLN A 200 20.12 15.58 15.46
CA GLN A 200 21.12 14.85 16.24
C GLN A 200 22.48 14.81 15.53
N LYS A 201 23.56 14.63 16.32
CA LYS A 201 24.95 14.67 15.85
C LYS A 201 25.30 13.58 14.83
N SER A 202 24.72 12.40 14.99
CA SER A 202 24.89 11.25 14.10
C SER A 202 23.51 10.81 13.60
N PRO A 203 23.00 11.41 12.51
CA PRO A 203 21.71 11.01 11.96
C PRO A 203 21.76 9.56 11.42
N PRO A 204 20.77 8.71 11.70
CA PRO A 204 20.62 7.47 10.97
C PRO A 204 20.27 7.79 9.51
N GLU A 205 20.65 6.89 8.62
CA GLU A 205 20.18 6.94 7.24
C GLU A 205 18.88 6.14 7.12
N LEU A 206 17.81 6.83 6.74
CA LEU A 206 16.50 6.23 6.48
C LEU A 206 16.26 6.14 4.98
N LEU A 207 15.76 4.98 4.56
CA LEU A 207 15.31 4.70 3.21
C LEU A 207 13.79 4.62 3.20
N GLU A 208 13.15 5.16 2.16
CA GLU A 208 11.74 4.90 1.88
C GLU A 208 11.58 3.64 1.04
N LEU A 209 10.70 2.74 1.48
CA LEU A 209 10.35 1.56 0.72
C LEU A 209 9.35 1.89 -0.39
N GLN A 210 9.72 1.60 -1.64
CA GLN A 210 8.82 1.77 -2.78
C GLN A 210 7.87 0.57 -2.88
N LEU A 211 6.59 0.78 -2.53
CA LEU A 211 5.58 -0.27 -2.55
C LEU A 211 4.62 -0.09 -3.71
N ALA A 212 4.80 -0.86 -4.78
CA ALA A 212 3.89 -0.84 -5.91
C ALA A 212 2.48 -1.34 -5.51
N PRO A 213 1.39 -0.69 -5.95
CA PRO A 213 0.04 -1.23 -5.81
C PRO A 213 -0.12 -2.50 -6.67
N ARG A 214 -0.36 -3.64 -6.01
CA ARG A 214 -0.51 -4.99 -6.58
C ARG A 214 -1.63 -5.73 -5.86
N GLY A 215 -2.14 -6.81 -6.44
CA GLY A 215 -3.31 -7.49 -5.88
C GLY A 215 -4.53 -6.58 -5.79
N ARG A 216 -5.67 -7.14 -5.40
CA ARG A 216 -6.93 -6.42 -5.22
C ARG A 216 -7.71 -7.05 -4.07
N LEU A 217 -8.58 -6.27 -3.45
CA LEU A 217 -9.67 -6.84 -2.66
C LEU A 217 -10.62 -7.61 -3.59
N HIS A 218 -11.09 -8.76 -3.10
CA HIS A 218 -12.08 -9.61 -3.78
C HIS A 218 -13.41 -8.88 -3.99
N SER A 219 -14.18 -9.28 -5.01
CA SER A 219 -15.48 -8.66 -5.32
C SER A 219 -16.48 -8.70 -4.17
N ASP A 220 -16.40 -9.73 -3.33
CA ASP A 220 -17.26 -9.89 -2.14
C ASP A 220 -17.02 -8.81 -1.07
N CYS A 221 -15.91 -8.07 -1.15
CA CYS A 221 -15.65 -6.91 -0.31
C CYS A 221 -16.30 -5.63 -0.84
N MET A 222 -16.91 -5.67 -2.03
CA MET A 222 -17.53 -4.50 -2.66
C MET A 222 -19.01 -4.44 -2.31
N PRO A 223 -19.54 -3.25 -1.93
CA PRO A 223 -20.98 -3.05 -1.86
C PRO A 223 -21.67 -3.44 -3.19
N PRO A 224 -22.88 -4.02 -3.18
CA PRO A 224 -23.58 -4.43 -4.41
C PRO A 224 -23.82 -3.27 -5.39
N ASP A 225 -23.93 -2.05 -4.89
CA ASP A 225 -24.15 -0.81 -5.62
C ASP A 225 -22.84 -0.04 -5.93
N GLN A 226 -21.68 -0.62 -5.62
CA GLN A 226 -20.38 -0.01 -5.86
C GLN A 226 -20.18 0.23 -7.37
N PRO A 227 -20.08 1.50 -7.83
CA PRO A 227 -19.81 1.77 -9.22
C PRO A 227 -18.39 1.30 -9.60
N PRO A 228 -18.17 0.92 -10.88
CA PRO A 228 -16.83 0.63 -11.36
C PRO A 228 -15.93 1.87 -11.27
N SER A 229 -14.62 1.66 -11.44
CA SER A 229 -13.69 2.78 -11.50
C SER A 229 -14.06 3.75 -12.63
N CYS A 230 -13.91 5.05 -12.37
CA CYS A 230 -14.18 6.06 -13.38
C CYS A 230 -13.23 5.89 -14.57
N LEU A 231 -13.78 5.74 -15.78
CA LEU A 231 -12.98 5.51 -16.99
C LEU A 231 -12.04 6.67 -17.34
N ALA A 232 -12.35 7.90 -16.91
CA ALA A 232 -11.51 9.07 -17.19
C ALA A 232 -10.39 9.26 -16.16
N CYS A 233 -10.74 9.29 -14.86
CA CYS A 233 -9.76 9.60 -13.80
C CYS A 233 -9.26 8.38 -13.02
N GLY A 234 -9.84 7.19 -13.24
CA GLY A 234 -9.50 5.97 -12.51
C GLY A 234 -10.03 5.91 -11.08
N ARG A 235 -10.77 6.94 -10.62
CA ARG A 235 -11.29 6.99 -9.25
C ARG A 235 -12.14 5.75 -8.96
N PHE A 236 -11.79 5.03 -7.90
CA PHE A 236 -12.58 3.97 -7.32
C PHE A 236 -12.79 4.28 -5.83
N ALA A 237 -14.01 4.67 -5.48
CA ALA A 237 -14.35 5.09 -4.13
C ALA A 237 -14.73 3.87 -3.30
N LEU A 238 -13.77 3.29 -2.58
CA LEU A 238 -14.02 2.14 -1.72
C LEU A 238 -13.77 2.53 -0.26
N ARG A 239 -14.63 2.05 0.64
CA ARG A 239 -14.37 2.07 2.08
C ARG A 239 -13.68 0.77 2.47
N TRP A 240 -12.81 0.83 3.48
CA TRP A 240 -12.17 -0.38 3.97
C TRP A 240 -13.24 -1.35 4.50
N PRO A 241 -13.30 -2.60 4.00
CA PRO A 241 -14.29 -3.57 4.46
C PRO A 241 -13.96 -4.06 5.87
N GLU A 242 -14.98 -4.40 6.66
CA GLU A 242 -14.80 -4.97 8.01
C GLU A 242 -14.07 -6.32 7.94
N GLN A 243 -14.39 -7.12 6.92
CA GLN A 243 -13.78 -8.41 6.63
C GLN A 243 -13.10 -8.36 5.27
N PRO A 244 -11.86 -7.83 5.20
CA PRO A 244 -11.12 -7.74 3.95
C PRO A 244 -10.66 -9.12 3.49
N ILE A 245 -10.82 -9.38 2.20
CA ILE A 245 -10.44 -10.62 1.53
C ILE A 245 -9.67 -10.23 0.27
N LEU A 246 -8.50 -10.83 0.07
CA LEU A 246 -7.73 -10.60 -1.15
C LEU A 246 -8.21 -11.50 -2.28
N ASP A 247 -8.23 -10.96 -3.49
CA ASP A 247 -8.47 -11.68 -4.73
C ASP A 247 -7.20 -12.43 -5.13
N GLY A 248 -7.23 -13.75 -4.96
CA GLY A 248 -6.11 -14.65 -5.21
C GLY A 248 -5.58 -14.61 -6.63
N ASP A 249 -6.45 -14.34 -7.61
CA ASP A 249 -6.08 -14.36 -9.04
C ASP A 249 -5.29 -13.11 -9.45
N THR A 250 -5.31 -12.08 -8.60
CA THR A 250 -4.63 -10.80 -8.85
C THR A 250 -3.31 -10.66 -8.09
N LEU A 251 -2.99 -11.63 -7.23
CA LEU A 251 -1.84 -11.54 -6.34
C LEU A 251 -0.51 -11.62 -7.10
N PRO A 252 0.47 -10.77 -6.73
CA PRO A 252 1.77 -10.79 -7.38
C PRO A 252 2.59 -12.00 -6.92
N ALA A 253 3.34 -12.61 -7.86
CA ALA A 253 4.19 -13.76 -7.55
C ALA A 253 5.65 -13.38 -7.22
N ASN A 254 6.03 -12.12 -7.42
CA ASN A 254 7.43 -11.67 -7.48
C ASN A 254 7.77 -10.56 -6.47
N VAL A 255 6.89 -10.27 -5.52
CA VAL A 255 7.13 -9.30 -4.44
C VAL A 255 6.66 -9.89 -3.12
N ASP A 256 7.38 -9.60 -2.04
CA ASP A 256 7.05 -10.10 -0.70
C ASP A 256 6.37 -9.03 0.18
N LEU A 257 6.33 -7.78 -0.28
CA LEU A 257 5.69 -6.62 0.35
C LEU A 257 5.08 -5.71 -0.73
N PHE A 258 3.80 -5.34 -0.61
CA PHE A 258 3.10 -4.53 -1.62
C PHE A 258 1.86 -3.82 -1.08
N ARG A 259 1.35 -2.83 -1.81
CA ARG A 259 0.08 -2.15 -1.49
C ARG A 259 -1.09 -2.78 -2.21
N ILE A 260 -2.29 -2.76 -1.64
CA ILE A 260 -3.48 -3.29 -2.32
C ILE A 260 -3.90 -2.37 -3.48
N GLY A 261 -3.98 -2.89 -4.69
CA GLY A 261 -4.18 -2.08 -5.91
C GLY A 261 -5.43 -1.20 -5.93
N ASN A 262 -6.56 -1.69 -5.41
CA ASN A 262 -7.80 -0.92 -5.28
C ASN A 262 -7.99 -0.30 -3.89
N PHE A 263 -6.97 -0.33 -3.03
CA PHE A 263 -6.97 0.27 -1.69
C PHE A 263 -5.53 0.56 -1.22
N ALA A 264 -4.83 1.45 -1.94
CA ALA A 264 -3.38 1.60 -1.83
C ALA A 264 -2.84 2.09 -0.47
N THR A 265 -3.71 2.57 0.43
CA THR A 265 -3.34 2.94 1.80
C THR A 265 -3.09 1.73 2.71
N ARG A 266 -3.32 0.50 2.23
CA ARG A 266 -3.09 -0.74 2.97
C ARG A 266 -1.95 -1.55 2.36
N VAL A 267 -1.10 -2.07 3.24
CA VAL A 267 0.09 -2.85 2.87
C VAL A 267 -0.09 -4.31 3.26
N VAL A 268 0.28 -5.20 2.36
CA VAL A 268 0.24 -6.65 2.52
C VAL A 268 1.66 -7.19 2.40
N ALA A 269 1.96 -8.13 3.27
CA ALA A 269 3.20 -8.89 3.28
C ALA A 269 2.93 -10.38 3.07
N THR A 270 3.89 -11.07 2.49
CA THR A 270 3.92 -12.54 2.49
C THR A 270 4.43 -13.06 3.83
N GLU A 271 4.15 -14.33 4.12
CA GLU A 271 4.75 -15.06 5.24
C GLU A 271 6.27 -14.95 5.28
N ARG A 272 6.95 -15.01 4.13
CA ARG A 272 8.41 -14.86 4.05
C ARG A 272 8.91 -13.51 4.60
N PHE A 273 8.16 -12.44 4.37
CA PHE A 273 8.50 -11.12 4.90
C PHE A 273 8.30 -11.08 6.42
N VAL A 274 7.18 -11.61 6.91
CA VAL A 274 6.89 -11.68 8.36
C VAL A 274 7.93 -12.54 9.08
N ASP A 275 8.29 -13.70 8.53
CA ASP A 275 9.33 -14.57 9.07
C ASP A 275 10.69 -13.86 9.15
N ALA A 276 11.05 -13.07 8.12
CA ALA A 276 12.28 -12.29 8.14
C ALA A 276 12.26 -11.20 9.22
N VAL A 277 11.15 -10.46 9.36
CA VAL A 277 10.95 -9.47 10.43
C VAL A 277 11.07 -10.13 11.81
N CYS A 278 10.44 -11.28 12.01
CA CYS A 278 10.54 -12.03 13.27
C CYS A 278 11.95 -12.55 13.55
N HIS A 279 12.61 -13.15 12.54
CA HIS A 279 13.96 -13.70 12.69
C HIS A 279 14.98 -12.61 13.02
N LEU A 280 14.86 -11.45 12.40
CA LEU A 280 15.70 -10.28 12.65
C LEU A 280 15.28 -9.51 13.92
N SER A 281 14.16 -9.89 14.56
CA SER A 281 13.61 -9.22 15.74
C SER A 281 13.34 -7.72 15.54
N LEU A 282 12.91 -7.34 14.33
CA LEU A 282 12.64 -5.94 13.98
C LEU A 282 11.34 -5.46 14.60
N ASP A 283 11.31 -4.19 15.03
CA ASP A 283 10.11 -3.56 15.60
C ASP A 283 9.41 -2.58 14.63
N GLY A 284 8.31 -1.99 15.09
CA GLY A 284 7.54 -0.95 14.38
C GLY A 284 6.34 -1.44 13.57
N LEU A 285 6.15 -2.75 13.44
CA LEU A 285 5.03 -3.35 12.72
C LEU A 285 4.19 -4.28 13.59
N THR A 286 2.88 -4.28 13.33
CA THR A 286 1.98 -5.37 13.70
C THR A 286 1.41 -5.99 12.43
N TRP A 287 0.90 -7.22 12.55
CA TRP A 287 0.28 -7.89 11.42
C TRP A 287 -0.84 -8.82 11.85
N ARG A 288 -1.74 -9.07 10.93
CA ARG A 288 -2.77 -10.11 11.04
C ARG A 288 -2.91 -10.84 9.72
N GLU A 289 -3.17 -12.13 9.79
CA GLU A 289 -3.47 -12.91 8.58
C GLU A 289 -4.71 -12.32 7.87
N ILE A 290 -4.66 -12.28 6.54
CA ILE A 290 -5.76 -11.83 5.69
C ILE A 290 -6.19 -12.98 4.75
N PRO A 291 -7.49 -13.32 4.71
CA PRO A 291 -7.96 -14.41 3.87
C PRO A 291 -7.79 -14.09 2.38
N VAL A 292 -7.53 -15.14 1.60
CA VAL A 292 -7.43 -15.09 0.15
C VAL A 292 -8.53 -15.95 -0.46
N ARG A 293 -9.18 -15.43 -1.50
CA ARG A 293 -10.19 -16.16 -2.28
C ARG A 293 -9.86 -16.02 -3.76
N THR A 294 -9.75 -17.15 -4.45
CA THR A 294 -9.71 -17.17 -5.91
C THR A 294 -11.13 -17.12 -6.45
N SER A 295 -11.31 -16.48 -7.61
CA SER A 295 -12.57 -16.48 -8.34
C SER A 295 -12.77 -17.85 -9.00
N ARG A 296 -13.06 -18.87 -8.20
CA ARG A 296 -13.45 -20.17 -8.74
C ARG A 296 -14.88 -20.03 -9.29
N ALA A 297 -15.04 -20.11 -10.60
CA ALA A 297 -16.35 -20.13 -11.24
C ALA A 297 -17.22 -21.23 -10.59
N PRO A 298 -18.42 -20.92 -10.08
CA PRO A 298 -19.36 -21.95 -9.68
C PRO A 298 -20.04 -22.47 -10.95
N GLY A 299 -19.60 -23.63 -11.44
CA GLY A 299 -20.38 -24.40 -12.43
C GLY A 299 -19.60 -24.86 -13.67
N ASP A 300 -18.74 -25.86 -13.49
CA ASP A 300 -18.41 -26.81 -14.57
C ASP A 300 -18.78 -28.24 -14.12
N GLU A 301 -19.89 -28.36 -13.39
CA GLU A 301 -20.64 -29.62 -13.31
C GLU A 301 -21.66 -29.62 -14.45
N GLN A 302 -21.22 -30.01 -15.64
CA GLN A 302 -22.10 -30.56 -16.65
C GLN A 302 -22.78 -31.80 -16.05
N ARG A 303 -24.01 -31.59 -15.57
CA ARG A 303 -24.95 -32.65 -15.26
C ARG A 303 -25.19 -33.44 -16.56
N PRO A 304 -24.87 -34.74 -16.64
CA PRO A 304 -25.19 -35.51 -17.84
C PRO A 304 -26.71 -35.54 -17.98
N SER A 305 -27.18 -35.01 -19.11
CA SER A 305 -28.57 -35.12 -19.55
C SER A 305 -28.92 -36.60 -19.68
N ALA A 306 -29.71 -37.11 -18.75
CA ALA A 306 -30.30 -38.43 -18.85
C ALA A 306 -31.34 -38.42 -19.98
N ALA A 307 -30.88 -38.70 -21.20
CA ALA A 307 -31.73 -39.22 -22.25
C ALA A 307 -32.30 -40.57 -21.78
N ARG A 308 -33.49 -40.56 -21.18
CA ARG A 308 -34.31 -41.77 -21.08
C ARG A 308 -34.95 -42.01 -22.44
N LEU A 309 -34.34 -42.96 -23.13
CA LEU A 309 -34.96 -43.84 -24.10
C LEU A 309 -36.40 -44.19 -23.67
N ARG A 310 -37.35 -44.00 -24.59
CA ARG A 310 -38.64 -44.71 -24.54
C ARG A 310 -38.40 -46.16 -24.97
N PRO A 311 -38.86 -47.16 -24.22
CA PRO A 311 -39.35 -48.40 -24.81
C PRO A 311 -40.85 -48.26 -25.04
N GLY A 312 -41.32 -48.75 -26.19
CA GLY A 312 -42.74 -48.72 -26.54
C GLY A 312 -43.59 -49.67 -25.70
N GLU A 313 -44.87 -49.31 -25.61
CA GLU A 313 -46.08 -50.11 -25.82
C GLU A 313 -47.23 -49.15 -26.08
#